data_AF-A0A7Y0FRA1-F1
#
_entry.id   AF-A0A7Y0FRA1-F1
#
_cell.length_a   1.000
_cell.length_b   1.000
_cell.length_c   1.000
_cell.angle_alpha   90.00
_cell.angle_beta   90.00
_cell.angle_gamma   90.00
#
_symmetry.space_group_name_H-M   'P 1'
#
loop_
_entity.id
_entity.type
_entity.pdbx_description
1 polymer ?
#
loop_
_entity_poly.entity_id
_entity_poly.type
_entity_poly.pdbx_seq_one_letter_code
_entity_poly.pdbx_strand_id
1 'polypeptide(L)'
;MNWKPINTAPKDGTRIIVCHWKHYSPITASWRTYHPNAEGKAQWRDDSGIKTVPTHWDILPEEPMQDKCKKCKNILSFEEMKYSENNLIYCEECAELLAK
;
A
#
# COMPACT_ATOMS: atom_id res chain seq x y z
N MET A 1 0.53 6.71 -14.05
CA MET A 1 1.62 6.93 -13.08
C MET A 1 1.96 8.40 -13.10
N ASN A 2 1.69 9.11 -12.00
CA ASN A 2 1.82 10.55 -11.88
C ASN A 2 3.01 10.88 -10.98
N TRP A 3 4.19 10.34 -11.31
CA TRP A 3 5.40 10.55 -10.54
C TRP A 3 5.70 12.05 -10.39
N LYS A 4 5.82 12.52 -9.15
CA LYS A 4 6.12 13.89 -8.80
C LYS A 4 7.51 14.00 -8.20
N PRO A 5 8.19 15.16 -8.32
CA PRO A 5 9.47 15.40 -7.65
C PRO A 5 9.34 15.25 -6.12
N ILE A 6 10.34 14.63 -5.47
CA ILE A 6 10.28 14.30 -4.03
C ILE A 6 10.08 15.50 -3.09
N ASN A 7 10.51 16.70 -3.50
CA ASN A 7 10.33 17.92 -2.70
C ASN A 7 8.86 18.34 -2.53
N THR A 8 7.96 17.80 -3.35
CA THR A 8 6.51 18.00 -3.28
C THR A 8 5.77 16.94 -2.45
N ALA A 9 6.48 15.93 -1.94
CA ALA A 9 5.88 14.82 -1.22
C ALA A 9 5.40 15.22 0.19
N PRO A 10 4.32 14.61 0.70
CA PRO A 10 3.82 14.86 2.04
C PRO A 10 4.82 14.39 3.11
N LYS A 11 5.12 15.27 4.08
CA LYS A 11 6.07 15.00 5.19
C LYS A 11 5.38 14.74 6.53
N ASP A 12 4.09 14.44 6.49
CA ASP A 12 3.22 14.15 7.63
C ASP A 12 3.27 12.69 8.10
N GLY A 13 4.10 11.86 7.46
CA GLY A 13 4.19 10.43 7.72
C GLY A 13 3.35 9.57 6.77
N THR A 14 2.62 10.18 5.83
CA THR A 14 1.92 9.46 4.75
C THR A 14 2.87 8.50 4.03
N ARG A 15 2.40 7.27 3.83
CA ARG A 15 3.14 6.24 3.09
C ARG A 15 2.95 6.47 1.59
N ILE A 16 4.06 6.54 0.87
CA ILE A 16 4.12 6.82 -0.56
C ILE A 16 5.01 5.79 -1.26
N ILE A 17 4.82 5.64 -2.56
CA ILE A 17 5.77 4.89 -3.39
C ILE A 17 6.87 5.86 -3.79
N VAL A 18 8.12 5.42 -3.73
CA VAL A 18 9.27 6.21 -4.11
C VAL A 18 10.20 5.48 -5.08
N CYS A 19 10.81 6.25 -5.98
CA CYS A 19 11.92 5.81 -6.81
C CYS A 19 13.24 6.29 -6.21
N HIS A 20 14.24 5.42 -6.19
CA HIS A 20 15.59 5.72 -5.75
C HIS A 20 16.57 5.50 -6.90
N TRP A 21 17.60 6.35 -6.99
CA TRP A 21 18.60 6.23 -8.06
C TRP A 21 19.45 4.94 -7.97
N LYS A 22 19.57 4.30 -6.79
CA LYS A 22 20.30 3.01 -6.65
C LYS A 22 19.41 1.76 -6.76
N HIS A 23 18.09 1.89 -6.83
CA HIS A 23 17.20 0.73 -6.88
C HIS A 23 16.43 0.70 -8.20
N TYR A 24 16.42 -0.45 -8.85
CA TYR A 24 15.70 -0.66 -10.11
C TYR A 24 14.18 -0.80 -9.90
N SER A 25 13.74 -1.04 -8.66
CA SER A 25 12.32 -1.21 -8.31
C SER A 25 11.86 -0.12 -7.34
N PRO A 26 10.65 0.45 -7.53
CA PRO A 26 10.03 1.31 -6.55
C PRO A 26 9.85 0.60 -5.21
N ILE A 27 10.01 1.36 -4.13
CA ILE A 27 9.77 0.89 -2.75
C ILE A 27 8.77 1.81 -2.07
N THR A 28 8.19 1.37 -0.95
CA THR A 28 7.37 2.28 -0.13
C THR A 28 8.24 2.98 0.91
N ALA A 29 7.90 4.23 1.21
CA ALA A 29 8.58 5.04 2.21
C ALA A 29 7.64 6.02 2.90
N SER A 30 8.05 6.52 4.06
CA SER A 30 7.37 7.59 4.80
C SER A 30 8.39 8.55 5.41
N TRP A 31 8.00 9.81 5.58
CA TRP A 31 8.83 10.79 6.28
C TRP A 31 8.70 10.57 7.79
N ARG A 32 9.82 10.32 8.48
CA ARG A 32 9.83 10.04 9.92
C ARG A 32 10.86 10.90 10.63
N THR A 33 10.49 11.42 11.79
CA THR A 33 11.38 12.13 12.72
C THR A 33 11.99 11.21 13.78
N TYR A 34 11.39 10.04 14.04
CA TYR A 34 11.86 9.12 15.08
C TYR A 34 12.61 7.92 14.51
N HIS A 35 13.70 7.53 15.17
CA HIS A 35 14.34 6.23 15.04
C HIS A 35 14.38 5.59 16.44
N PRO A 36 13.97 4.31 16.62
CA PRO A 36 13.87 3.70 17.94
C PRO A 36 15.18 3.71 18.75
N ASN A 37 16.32 3.74 18.06
CA ASN A 37 17.64 3.61 18.68
C ASN A 37 18.54 4.86 18.53
N ALA A 38 18.02 6.02 18.11
CA ALA A 38 18.81 7.25 18.00
C ALA A 38 17.92 8.50 17.97
N GLU A 39 18.43 9.65 18.41
CA GLU A 39 17.81 10.97 18.14
C GLU A 39 17.62 11.13 16.63
N GLY A 40 16.37 10.97 16.19
CA GLY A 40 16.06 10.85 14.78
C GLY A 40 16.14 12.20 14.08
N LYS A 41 17.02 12.31 13.08
CA LYS A 41 16.90 13.37 12.08
C LYS A 41 15.73 13.05 11.16
N ALA A 42 14.92 14.07 10.87
CA ALA A 42 13.82 13.99 9.92
C ALA A 42 14.32 13.52 8.56
N GLN A 43 13.86 12.36 8.10
CA GLN A 43 14.31 11.76 6.84
C GLN A 43 13.28 10.74 6.30
N TRP A 44 13.32 10.50 4.99
CA TRP A 44 12.60 9.40 4.36
C TRP A 44 13.14 8.05 4.80
N ARG A 45 12.24 7.14 5.16
CA ARG A 45 12.56 5.79 5.59
C ARG A 45 11.62 4.78 4.96
N ASP A 46 12.16 3.63 4.61
CA ASP A 46 11.37 2.47 4.18
C ASP A 46 10.65 1.81 5.35
N ASP A 47 9.93 0.72 5.07
CA ASP A 47 9.17 -0.02 6.09
C ASP A 47 10.05 -0.65 7.16
N SER A 48 11.27 -1.05 6.79
CA SER A 48 12.29 -1.57 7.69
C SER A 48 12.92 -0.48 8.58
N GLY A 49 12.64 0.79 8.32
CA GLY A 49 13.21 1.95 9.01
C GLY A 49 14.57 2.40 8.46
N ILE A 50 15.05 1.78 7.38
CA ILE A 50 16.28 2.15 6.69
C ILE A 50 16.09 3.48 5.98
N LYS A 51 17.11 4.33 6.06
CA LYS A 51 17.11 5.64 5.40
C LYS A 51 17.11 5.46 3.89
N THR A 52 16.27 6.22 3.20
CA THR A 52 16.23 6.28 1.74
C THR A 52 16.40 7.71 1.25
N VAL A 53 16.90 7.87 0.02
CA VAL A 53 17.13 9.17 -0.63
C VAL A 53 16.35 9.22 -1.95
N PRO A 54 15.02 9.23 -1.89
CA PRO A 54 14.19 9.11 -3.09
C PRO A 54 14.27 10.35 -3.97
N THR A 55 14.06 10.18 -5.27
CA THR A 55 14.07 11.27 -6.27
C THR A 55 12.66 11.67 -6.70
N HIS A 56 11.76 10.70 -6.81
CA HIS A 56 10.37 10.89 -7.22
C HIS A 56 9.45 10.06 -6.34
N TRP A 57 8.19 10.47 -6.28
CA TRP A 57 7.15 9.78 -5.54
C TRP A 57 5.83 9.69 -6.30
N ASP A 58 5.02 8.72 -5.94
CA ASP A 58 3.60 8.64 -6.30
C ASP A 58 2.81 8.18 -5.06
N ILE A 59 1.50 8.39 -5.05
CA ILE A 59 0.66 7.89 -3.98
C ILE A 59 0.66 6.35 -4.00
N LEU A 60 0.58 5.73 -2.83
CA LEU A 60 0.33 4.30 -2.77
C LEU A 60 -1.05 4.06 -3.41
N PRO A 61 -1.18 3.15 -4.40
CA PRO A 61 -2.49 2.80 -4.92
C PRO A 61 -3.31 2.26 -3.76
N GLU A 62 -4.61 2.54 -3.80
CA GLU A 62 -5.55 1.84 -2.93
C GLU A 62 -5.34 0.33 -3.13
N GLU A 63 -5.28 -0.40 -2.03
CA GLU A 63 -5.33 -1.86 -2.12
C GLU A 63 -6.55 -2.22 -2.98
N PRO A 64 -6.45 -3.23 -3.86
CA PRO A 64 -7.58 -3.62 -4.67
C PRO A 64 -8.73 -3.97 -3.72
N MET A 65 -9.67 -3.04 -3.57
CA MET A 65 -10.90 -3.28 -2.85
C MET A 65 -11.57 -4.42 -3.58
N GLN A 66 -11.77 -5.51 -2.88
CA GLN A 66 -12.36 -6.69 -3.46
C GLN A 66 -13.79 -6.35 -3.88
N ASP A 67 -14.19 -6.93 -5.00
CA ASP A 67 -15.48 -6.70 -5.64
C ASP A 67 -16.61 -6.55 -4.61
N LYS A 68 -17.42 -5.50 -4.77
CA LYS A 68 -18.65 -5.39 -3.98
C LYS A 68 -19.55 -6.53 -4.40
N CYS A 69 -20.05 -7.31 -3.43
CA CYS A 69 -21.12 -8.24 -3.71
C CYS A 69 -22.30 -7.48 -4.34
N LYS A 70 -22.73 -7.90 -5.54
CA LYS A 70 -23.80 -7.19 -6.28
C LYS A 70 -25.12 -7.18 -5.52
N LYS A 71 -25.36 -8.19 -4.68
CA LYS A 71 -26.59 -8.38 -3.92
C LYS A 71 -26.59 -7.66 -2.57
N CYS A 72 -25.61 -7.91 -1.70
CA CYS A 72 -25.58 -7.29 -0.36
C CYS A 72 -24.78 -5.98 -0.29
N LYS A 73 -24.04 -5.62 -1.36
CA LYS A 73 -23.17 -4.43 -1.45
C LYS A 73 -22.05 -4.36 -0.41
N ASN A 74 -21.84 -5.43 0.35
CA ASN A 74 -20.75 -5.50 1.31
C ASN A 74 -19.40 -5.62 0.59
N ILE A 75 -18.41 -4.99 1.20
CA ILE A 75 -17.01 -5.00 0.77
C ILE A 75 -16.43 -6.28 1.36
N LEU A 76 -15.88 -7.14 0.51
CA LEU A 76 -15.23 -8.36 0.96
C LEU A 76 -13.78 -8.03 1.33
N SER A 77 -13.31 -8.63 2.42
CA SER A 77 -11.92 -8.47 2.86
C SER A 77 -11.06 -9.61 2.33
N PHE A 78 -9.77 -9.30 2.10
CA PHE A 78 -8.83 -10.24 1.49
C PHE A 78 -8.64 -11.55 2.26
N GLU A 79 -8.95 -11.53 3.55
CA GLU A 79 -8.93 -12.70 4.42
C GLU A 79 -10.10 -13.65 4.14
N GLU A 80 -11.27 -13.13 3.76
CA GLU A 80 -12.49 -13.89 3.43
C GLU A 80 -12.43 -14.49 2.01
N MET A 81 -11.60 -13.95 1.12
CA MET A 81 -11.38 -14.48 -0.23
C MET A 81 -10.38 -15.65 -0.30
N LYS A 82 -9.96 -16.23 0.83
CA LYS A 82 -9.08 -17.42 0.83
C LYS A 82 -9.78 -18.65 0.24
N TYR A 83 -9.60 -18.79 -1.07
CA TYR A 83 -9.56 -20.00 -1.90
C TYR A 83 -10.35 -21.21 -1.37
N SER A 84 -11.61 -21.32 -1.79
CA SER A 84 -12.23 -22.64 -1.94
C SER A 84 -11.42 -23.44 -2.96
N GLU A 85 -11.35 -24.77 -2.83
CA GLU A 85 -10.55 -25.68 -3.68
C GLU A 85 -10.86 -25.58 -5.19
N ASN A 86 -11.89 -24.79 -5.57
CA ASN A 86 -12.36 -24.57 -6.93
C ASN A 86 -12.19 -23.12 -7.45
N ASN A 87 -11.44 -22.23 -6.78
CA ASN A 87 -11.31 -20.79 -7.09
C ASN A 87 -12.63 -19.99 -7.07
N LEU A 88 -13.68 -20.55 -6.48
CA LEU A 88 -14.97 -19.91 -6.38
C LEU A 88 -15.00 -19.03 -5.12
N ILE A 89 -15.17 -17.73 -5.30
CA ILE A 89 -15.29 -16.76 -4.21
C ILE A 89 -16.77 -16.56 -3.91
N TYR A 90 -17.17 -16.73 -2.65
CA TYR A 90 -18.55 -16.58 -2.21
C TYR A 90 -18.66 -15.46 -1.17
N CYS A 91 -19.78 -14.74 -1.16
CA CYS A 91 -20.11 -13.84 -0.07
C CYS A 91 -20.66 -14.65 1.11
N GLU A 92 -20.05 -14.56 2.29
CA GLU A 92 -20.49 -15.34 3.46
C GLU A 92 -21.92 -15.03 3.91
N GLU A 93 -22.36 -13.77 3.77
CA GLU A 93 -23.70 -13.38 4.21
C GLU A 93 -24.83 -13.85 3.29
N CYS A 94 -24.57 -13.97 1.99
CA CYS A 94 -25.64 -14.25 1.02
C CYS A 94 -25.40 -15.47 0.14
N ALA A 95 -24.27 -16.17 0.35
CA ALA A 95 -23.80 -17.35 -0.39
C ALA A 95 -23.77 -17.15 -1.91
N GLU A 96 -23.69 -15.90 -2.39
CA GLU A 96 -23.63 -15.59 -3.82
C GLU A 96 -22.22 -15.83 -4.35
N LEU A 97 -22.12 -16.46 -5.53
CA LEU A 97 -20.87 -16.64 -6.25
C LEU A 97 -20.43 -15.32 -6.90
N LEU A 98 -19.24 -14.85 -6.57
CA LEU A 98 -18.74 -13.53 -6.94
C LEU A 98 -17.78 -13.56 -8.12
N ALA A 99 -17.04 -14.66 -8.29
CA ALA A 99 -16.12 -14.86 -9.41
C ALA A 99 -16.04 -16.35 -9.80
N LYS A 100 -15.69 -16.59 -11.08
CA LYS A 100 -15.34 -17.90 -11.65
C LYS A 100 -13.91 -17.82 -12.19
#